data_AF-A0A926XMG1-F1
#
_entry.id   AF-A0A926XMG1-F1
#
_cell.length_a   1.000
_cell.length_b   1.000
_cell.length_c   1.000
_cell.angle_alpha   90.00
_cell.angle_beta   90.00
_cell.angle_gamma   90.00
#
_symmetry.space_group_name_H-M   'P 1'
#
loop_
_entity.id
_entity.type
_entity.pdbx_description
1 polymer ?
#
loop_
_entity_poly.entity_id
_entity_poly.type
_entity_poly.pdbx_seq_one_letter_code
_entity_poly.pdbx_strand_id
1 'polypeptide(L)'
;MNHETLEQHLAAKRWKEADELTGSTILARVDRQGYWLRKNDLLLLPAADMIIIDRLWRNYSRDRFGFSIQAQIWKAEQEEYKRTEIARILEKYGERYLRDYGWGTCKSWTWGNKFAKVMGWQFQEYEGRWSSDNKYEFQRNEKIPYDLNAPLGNLPSTYALGGGNSSHEYEPRDTESTMGFYGGDRWYYEWSRDSFVGYELLEKFYPLFEQWQEGVP
;
A
#
# COMPACT_ATOMS: atom_id res chain seq x y z
N MET A 1 -14.00 13.42 -9.13
CA MET A 1 -14.28 13.37 -7.68
C MET A 1 -14.48 14.80 -7.15
N ASN A 2 -15.26 15.07 -6.09
CA ASN A 2 -15.26 16.41 -5.46
C ASN A 2 -14.16 16.43 -4.38
N HIS A 3 -13.22 17.36 -4.51
CA HIS A 3 -12.04 17.45 -3.64
C HIS A 3 -12.13 18.57 -2.60
N GLU A 4 -13.19 19.39 -2.62
CA GLU A 4 -13.36 20.54 -1.72
C GLU A 4 -13.36 20.11 -0.24
N THR A 5 -14.05 19.02 0.08
CA THR A 5 -14.11 18.51 1.46
C THR A 5 -12.74 18.00 1.94
N LEU A 6 -11.99 17.35 1.05
CA LEU A 6 -10.62 16.92 1.35
C LEU A 6 -9.72 18.13 1.60
N GLU A 7 -9.79 19.13 0.73
CA GLU A 7 -9.06 20.38 0.88
C GLU A 7 -9.40 21.08 2.21
N GLN A 8 -10.67 21.16 2.59
CA GLN A 8 -11.10 21.75 3.85
C GLN A 8 -10.53 21.00 5.07
N HIS A 9 -10.54 19.67 5.05
CA HIS A 9 -9.94 18.87 6.13
C HIS A 9 -8.43 19.08 6.23
N LEU A 10 -7.73 19.07 5.10
CA LEU A 10 -6.28 19.30 5.05
C LEU A 10 -5.90 20.73 5.50
N ALA A 11 -6.63 21.74 5.04
CA ALA A 11 -6.46 23.13 5.47
C ALA A 11 -6.68 23.32 6.98
N ALA A 12 -7.67 22.61 7.53
CA ALA A 12 -7.96 22.58 8.96
C ALA A 12 -7.02 21.66 9.78
N LYS A 13 -6.04 21.00 9.14
CA LYS A 13 -5.13 20.02 9.76
C LYS A 13 -5.85 18.85 10.44
N ARG A 14 -7.04 18.51 9.93
CA ARG A 14 -7.81 17.32 10.32
C ARG A 14 -7.29 16.11 9.57
N TRP A 15 -6.06 15.71 9.91
CA TRP A 15 -5.29 14.73 9.15
C TRP A 15 -5.93 13.35 9.16
N LYS A 16 -6.57 12.96 10.27
CA LYS A 16 -7.24 11.67 10.39
C LYS A 16 -8.48 11.61 9.50
N GLU A 17 -9.30 12.65 9.56
CA GLU A 17 -10.52 12.76 8.76
C GLU A 17 -10.19 12.90 7.27
N ALA A 18 -9.11 13.61 6.92
CA ALA A 18 -8.61 13.67 5.55
C ALA A 18 -8.13 12.30 5.04
N ASP A 19 -7.49 11.50 5.90
CA ASP A 19 -7.01 10.15 5.58
C ASP A 19 -8.18 9.19 5.30
N GLU A 20 -9.15 9.14 6.22
CA GLU A 20 -10.37 8.34 6.10
C GLU A 20 -11.19 8.76 4.86
N LEU A 21 -11.32 10.07 4.61
CA LEU A 21 -12.00 10.60 3.43
C LEU A 21 -11.26 10.21 2.15
N THR A 22 -9.92 10.30 2.13
CA THR A 22 -9.13 9.93 0.95
C THR A 22 -9.36 8.46 0.57
N GLY A 23 -9.23 7.55 1.54
CA GLY A 23 -9.44 6.12 1.30
C GLY A 23 -10.87 5.80 0.84
N SER A 24 -11.88 6.29 1.56
CA SER A 24 -13.29 6.05 1.22
C SER A 24 -13.67 6.63 -0.14
N THR A 25 -13.14 7.79 -0.53
CA THR A 25 -13.47 8.40 -1.83
C THR A 25 -12.82 7.63 -2.99
N ILE A 26 -11.60 7.10 -2.82
CA ILE A 26 -10.94 6.25 -3.82
C ILE A 26 -11.71 4.92 -3.99
N LEU A 27 -12.13 4.29 -2.89
CA LEU A 27 -12.91 3.06 -2.91
C LEU A 27 -14.30 3.27 -3.55
N ALA A 28 -14.99 4.35 -3.19
CA ALA A 28 -16.28 4.70 -3.78
C ALA A 28 -16.18 4.93 -5.30
N ARG A 29 -15.02 5.39 -5.80
CA ARG A 29 -14.82 5.64 -7.23
C ARG A 29 -14.89 4.38 -8.09
N VAL A 30 -14.60 3.23 -7.48
CA VAL A 30 -14.59 1.90 -8.10
C VAL A 30 -15.73 1.02 -7.60
N ASP A 31 -16.78 1.62 -7.01
CA ASP A 31 -17.97 0.93 -6.49
C ASP A 31 -17.62 -0.16 -5.47
N ARG A 32 -16.73 0.19 -4.54
CA ARG A 32 -16.29 -0.69 -3.46
C ARG A 32 -16.63 -0.12 -2.11
N GLN A 33 -17.16 -0.98 -1.24
CA GLN A 33 -17.47 -0.65 0.15
C GLN A 33 -16.50 -1.29 1.15
N GLY A 34 -15.67 -2.23 0.69
CA GLY A 34 -14.63 -2.88 1.49
C GLY A 34 -13.37 -2.04 1.68
N TYR A 35 -12.38 -2.59 2.39
CA TYR A 35 -11.14 -1.91 2.74
C TYR A 35 -9.98 -2.19 1.76
N TRP A 36 -10.21 -2.55 0.50
CA TRP A 36 -9.11 -2.86 -0.43
C TRP A 36 -9.51 -2.71 -1.90
N LEU A 37 -8.50 -2.52 -2.76
CA LEU A 37 -8.65 -2.49 -4.21
C LEU A 37 -8.20 -3.82 -4.82
N ARG A 38 -8.77 -4.22 -5.96
CA ARG A 38 -8.20 -5.26 -6.82
C ARG A 38 -7.29 -4.59 -7.85
N LYS A 39 -6.39 -5.37 -8.45
CA LYS A 39 -5.55 -4.86 -9.55
C LYS A 39 -6.38 -4.26 -10.71
N ASN A 40 -7.53 -4.85 -11.00
CA ASN A 40 -8.45 -4.34 -12.03
C ASN A 40 -9.14 -3.03 -11.61
N ASP A 41 -9.38 -2.83 -10.31
CA ASP A 41 -10.00 -1.59 -9.79
C ASP A 41 -9.06 -0.40 -10.00
N LEU A 42 -7.75 -0.62 -9.87
CA LEU A 42 -6.74 0.40 -10.15
C LEU A 42 -6.83 0.94 -11.58
N LEU A 43 -7.23 0.11 -12.56
CA LEU A 43 -7.39 0.52 -13.97
C LEU A 43 -8.56 1.49 -14.17
N LEU A 44 -9.53 1.49 -13.26
CA LEU A 44 -10.72 2.34 -13.31
C LEU A 44 -10.52 3.69 -12.60
N LEU A 45 -9.45 3.83 -11.81
CA LEU A 45 -9.15 5.07 -11.09
C LEU A 45 -8.70 6.17 -12.05
N PRO A 46 -9.37 7.34 -12.06
CA PRO A 46 -8.96 8.46 -12.92
C PRO A 46 -7.62 9.05 -12.46
N ALA A 47 -6.66 9.13 -13.38
CA ALA A 47 -5.34 9.73 -13.11
C ALA A 47 -5.44 11.18 -12.60
N ALA A 48 -6.35 11.98 -13.17
CA ALA A 48 -6.55 13.36 -12.75
C ALA A 48 -6.98 13.50 -11.29
N ASP A 49 -7.90 12.64 -10.82
CA ASP A 49 -8.34 12.65 -9.41
C ASP A 49 -7.16 12.26 -8.50
N MET A 50 -6.38 11.24 -8.86
CA MET A 50 -5.20 10.82 -8.07
C MET A 50 -4.12 11.91 -7.98
N ILE A 51 -3.88 12.65 -9.06
CA ILE A 51 -2.93 13.78 -9.08
C ILE A 51 -3.43 14.93 -8.19
N ILE A 52 -4.73 15.24 -8.20
CA ILE A 52 -5.30 16.30 -7.36
C ILE A 52 -5.18 15.93 -5.88
N ILE A 53 -5.52 14.69 -5.52
CA ILE A 53 -5.40 14.19 -4.14
C ILE A 53 -3.94 14.31 -3.67
N ASP A 54 -2.99 13.82 -4.46
CA ASP A 54 -1.56 13.90 -4.12
C ASP A 54 -1.11 15.36 -3.91
N ARG A 55 -1.49 16.26 -4.82
CA ARG A 55 -1.14 17.67 -4.73
C ARG A 55 -1.69 18.33 -3.47
N LEU A 56 -2.95 18.04 -3.10
CA LEU A 56 -3.55 18.56 -1.88
C LEU A 56 -2.76 18.09 -0.65
N TRP A 57 -2.48 16.79 -0.55
CA TRP A 57 -1.68 16.24 0.55
C TRP A 57 -0.32 16.89 0.66
N ARG A 58 0.39 17.08 -0.46
CA ARG A 58 1.71 17.72 -0.50
C ARG A 58 1.66 19.18 -0.10
N ASN A 59 0.75 19.96 -0.66
CA ASN A 59 0.63 21.39 -0.39
C ASN A 59 0.38 21.67 1.09
N TYR A 60 -0.58 20.99 1.70
CA TYR A 60 -0.94 21.22 3.09
C TYR A 60 0.05 20.61 4.09
N SER A 61 0.79 19.57 3.68
CA SER A 61 1.80 18.92 4.53
C SER A 61 3.22 19.47 4.37
N ARG A 62 3.45 20.40 3.43
CA ARG A 62 4.78 20.89 3.01
C ARG A 62 5.66 19.74 2.50
N ASP A 63 5.13 19.00 1.53
CA ASP A 63 5.78 17.85 0.88
C ASP A 63 6.16 16.72 1.85
N ARG A 64 5.51 16.63 3.02
CA ARG A 64 5.73 15.51 3.95
C ARG A 64 4.89 14.28 3.63
N PHE A 65 3.70 14.50 3.10
CA PHE A 65 2.67 13.49 2.86
C PHE A 65 2.22 13.54 1.39
N GLY A 66 1.73 12.40 0.89
CA GLY A 66 1.31 12.24 -0.49
C GLY A 66 1.75 10.91 -1.09
N PHE A 67 1.01 10.43 -2.09
CA PHE A 67 1.33 9.22 -2.83
C PHE A 67 2.66 9.34 -3.60
N SER A 68 3.01 10.54 -4.09
CA SER A 68 4.29 10.75 -4.76
C SER A 68 5.47 10.58 -3.80
N ILE A 69 5.33 11.06 -2.56
CA ILE A 69 6.35 10.92 -1.50
C ILE A 69 6.53 9.44 -1.16
N GLN A 70 5.43 8.72 -0.97
CA GLN A 70 5.45 7.28 -0.72
C GLN A 70 6.11 6.52 -1.87
N ALA A 71 5.76 6.83 -3.11
CA ALA A 71 6.32 6.14 -4.26
C ALA A 71 7.82 6.42 -4.48
N GLN A 72 8.31 7.62 -4.13
CA GLN A 72 9.75 7.89 -4.07
C GLN A 72 10.46 7.02 -3.03
N ILE A 73 9.91 6.91 -1.83
CA ILE A 73 10.45 6.03 -0.78
C ILE A 73 10.42 4.58 -1.25
N TRP A 74 9.32 4.12 -1.84
CA TRP A 74 9.18 2.77 -2.40
C TRP A 74 10.30 2.44 -3.40
N LYS A 75 10.54 3.33 -4.36
CA LYS A 75 11.59 3.17 -5.38
C LYS A 75 12.98 3.15 -4.74
N ALA A 76 13.24 4.02 -3.76
CA ALA A 76 14.53 4.05 -3.05
C ALA A 76 14.80 2.72 -2.32
N GLU A 77 13.82 2.21 -1.58
CA GLU A 77 13.93 0.94 -0.85
C GLU A 77 14.08 -0.26 -1.82
N GLN A 78 13.38 -0.23 -2.95
CA GLN A 78 13.50 -1.25 -3.99
C GLN A 78 14.92 -1.24 -4.61
N GLU A 79 15.46 -0.06 -4.93
CA GLU A 79 16.81 0.07 -5.49
C GLU A 79 17.89 -0.34 -4.48
N GLU A 80 17.70 -0.05 -3.20
CA GLU A 80 18.59 -0.56 -2.15
C GLU A 80 18.54 -2.09 -2.08
N TYR A 81 17.35 -2.68 -2.14
CA TYR A 81 17.18 -4.12 -2.12
C TYR A 81 17.86 -4.81 -3.31
N LYS A 82 17.71 -4.27 -4.54
CA LYS A 82 18.37 -4.80 -5.75
C LYS A 82 19.90 -4.86 -5.63
N ARG A 83 20.51 -4.05 -4.76
CA ARG A 83 21.97 -4.06 -4.53
C ARG A 83 22.43 -5.16 -3.57
N THR A 84 21.51 -5.83 -2.88
CA THR A 84 21.85 -6.89 -1.93
C THR A 84 22.29 -8.16 -2.65
N GLU A 85 23.13 -8.96 -1.99
CA GLU A 85 23.57 -10.25 -2.53
C GLU A 85 22.39 -11.23 -2.68
N ILE A 86 21.41 -11.14 -1.77
CA ILE A 86 20.19 -11.95 -1.81
C ILE A 86 19.39 -11.66 -3.10
N ALA A 87 19.25 -10.39 -3.49
CA ALA A 87 18.56 -10.04 -4.74
C ALA A 87 19.26 -10.62 -5.97
N ARG A 88 20.60 -10.61 -6.01
CA ARG A 88 21.38 -11.21 -7.12
C ARG A 88 21.22 -12.73 -7.17
N ILE A 89 21.23 -13.39 -6.00
CA ILE A 89 21.02 -14.84 -5.90
C ILE A 89 19.61 -15.20 -6.37
N LEU A 90 18.60 -14.42 -5.99
CA LEU A 90 17.21 -14.58 -6.44
C LEU A 90 17.07 -14.42 -7.95
N GLU A 91 17.65 -13.38 -8.53
CA GLU A 91 17.63 -13.16 -9.98
C GLU A 91 18.29 -14.31 -10.74
N LYS A 92 19.41 -14.83 -10.22
CA LYS A 92 20.19 -15.88 -10.87
C LYS A 92 19.58 -17.28 -10.73
N TYR A 93 19.01 -17.62 -9.58
CA TYR A 93 18.61 -18.99 -9.25
C TYR A 93 17.11 -19.17 -8.96
N GLY A 94 16.36 -18.07 -8.86
CA GLY A 94 14.94 -18.07 -8.53
C GLY A 94 14.64 -18.37 -7.05
N GLU A 95 13.41 -18.11 -6.64
CA GLU A 95 12.96 -18.28 -5.24
C GLU A 95 13.05 -19.73 -4.75
N ARG A 96 12.86 -20.69 -5.67
CA ARG A 96 12.96 -22.13 -5.37
C ARG A 96 14.34 -22.49 -4.80
N TYR A 97 15.40 -21.88 -5.30
CA TYR A 97 16.75 -22.12 -4.84
C TYR A 97 16.94 -21.69 -3.38
N LEU A 98 16.42 -20.52 -2.97
CA LEU A 98 16.54 -20.08 -1.56
C LEU A 98 15.81 -21.02 -0.58
N ARG A 99 14.65 -21.54 -0.99
CA ARG A 99 13.86 -22.49 -0.18
C ARG A 99 14.65 -23.76 0.14
N ASP A 100 15.37 -24.29 -0.84
CA ASP A 100 16.10 -25.56 -0.74
C ASP A 100 17.37 -25.44 0.14
N TYR A 101 17.93 -24.23 0.30
CA TYR A 101 19.11 -23.96 1.12
C TYR A 101 18.79 -23.37 2.51
N GLY A 102 17.53 -23.42 2.95
CA GLY A 102 17.12 -22.94 4.28
C GLY A 102 17.06 -21.42 4.44
N TRP A 103 17.18 -20.68 3.33
CA TRP A 103 16.89 -19.24 3.29
C TRP A 103 15.38 -19.10 3.12
N GLY A 104 14.64 -19.18 4.22
CA GLY A 104 13.18 -19.26 4.23
C GLY A 104 12.52 -18.25 3.28
N THR A 105 11.73 -18.75 2.34
CA THR A 105 10.97 -17.98 1.35
C THR A 105 9.77 -17.24 1.94
N CYS A 106 9.76 -16.96 3.23
CA CYS A 106 8.59 -16.41 3.89
C CYS A 106 8.98 -15.35 4.92
N LYS A 107 8.42 -14.15 4.69
CA LYS A 107 8.11 -13.10 5.67
C LYS A 107 9.10 -11.93 5.86
N SER A 108 10.41 -12.06 5.73
CA SER A 108 11.33 -10.99 6.22
C SER A 108 12.08 -10.16 5.17
N TRP A 109 12.10 -10.51 3.88
CA TRP A 109 13.12 -9.97 2.96
C TRP A 109 12.63 -9.05 1.84
N THR A 110 11.34 -8.70 1.74
CA THR A 110 10.94 -7.68 0.75
C THR A 110 11.27 -6.28 1.24
N TRP A 111 11.54 -5.37 0.31
CA TRP A 111 11.71 -3.95 0.63
C TRP A 111 10.41 -3.33 1.13
N GLY A 112 9.24 -3.95 0.91
CA GLY A 112 7.97 -3.50 1.48
C GLY A 112 7.95 -3.42 3.01
N ASN A 113 8.67 -4.32 3.72
CA ASN A 113 8.82 -4.21 5.17
C ASN A 113 9.63 -2.98 5.58
N LYS A 114 10.71 -2.68 4.85
CA LYS A 114 11.52 -1.47 5.10
C LYS A 114 10.73 -0.21 4.79
N PHE A 115 10.05 -0.19 3.65
CA PHE A 115 9.12 0.86 3.25
C PHE A 115 8.06 1.14 4.32
N ALA A 116 7.35 0.11 4.78
CA ALA A 116 6.36 0.23 5.86
C ALA A 116 6.99 0.83 7.12
N LYS A 117 8.18 0.34 7.51
CA LYS A 117 8.91 0.85 8.68
C LYS A 117 9.30 2.32 8.54
N VAL A 118 9.74 2.78 7.37
CA VAL A 118 10.10 4.19 7.10
C VAL A 118 8.91 5.11 7.32
N MET A 119 7.72 4.69 6.88
CA MET A 119 6.48 5.47 7.05
C MET A 119 5.86 5.30 8.44
N GLY A 120 6.40 4.40 9.27
CA GLY A 120 5.86 4.08 10.58
C GLY A 120 4.61 3.19 10.54
N TRP A 121 4.42 2.45 9.46
CA TRP A 121 3.40 1.42 9.36
C TRP A 121 3.94 0.09 9.90
N GLN A 122 3.08 -0.71 10.52
CA GLN A 122 3.48 -1.97 11.14
C GLN A 122 2.50 -3.09 10.80
N PHE A 123 3.06 -4.29 10.65
CA PHE A 123 2.28 -5.52 10.62
C PHE A 123 2.02 -5.94 12.07
N GLN A 124 0.76 -6.06 12.46
CA GLN A 124 0.42 -6.68 13.72
C GLN A 124 0.12 -8.16 13.49
N GLU A 125 0.97 -9.01 14.03
CA GLU A 125 0.75 -10.45 14.05
C GLU A 125 -0.04 -10.80 15.32
N TYR A 126 -1.19 -11.44 15.15
CA TYR A 126 -1.93 -12.03 16.25
C TYR A 126 -1.70 -13.53 16.24
N GLU A 127 -1.16 -14.06 17.33
CA GLU A 127 -1.04 -15.50 17.50
C GLU A 127 -2.43 -16.10 17.68
N GLY A 128 -2.78 -17.00 16.76
CA GLY A 128 -3.97 -17.82 16.92
C GLY A 128 -3.70 -19.00 17.85
N ARG A 129 -4.73 -19.78 18.14
CA ARG A 129 -4.57 -21.00 18.97
C ARG A 129 -3.65 -22.03 18.30
N TRP A 130 -3.53 -21.96 16.97
CA TRP A 130 -2.60 -22.73 16.14
C TRP A 130 -1.79 -21.79 15.23
N SER A 131 -0.61 -22.21 14.77
CA SER A 131 0.22 -21.40 13.86
C SER A 131 -0.45 -21.13 12.49
N SER A 132 -1.41 -21.98 12.10
CA SER A 132 -2.29 -21.79 10.93
C SER A 132 -3.34 -20.69 11.13
N ASP A 133 -3.59 -20.29 12.38
CA ASP A 133 -4.63 -19.33 12.76
C ASP A 133 -4.07 -17.93 12.98
N ASN A 134 -2.75 -17.73 12.78
CA ASN A 134 -2.13 -16.44 12.95
C ASN A 134 -2.77 -15.42 12.00
N LYS A 135 -3.29 -14.33 12.56
CA LYS A 135 -3.88 -13.23 11.79
C LYS A 135 -2.86 -12.12 11.61
N TYR A 136 -2.94 -11.43 10.48
CA TYR A 136 -2.07 -10.32 10.14
C TYR A 136 -2.93 -9.09 9.90
N GLU A 137 -3.00 -8.18 10.86
CA GLU A 137 -3.68 -6.91 10.63
C GLU A 137 -2.66 -5.86 10.22
N PHE A 138 -2.89 -5.24 9.08
CA PHE A 138 -2.12 -4.08 8.69
C PHE A 138 -2.82 -2.85 9.25
N GLN A 139 -2.15 -2.16 10.17
CA GLN A 139 -2.67 -0.95 10.75
C GLN A 139 -1.58 0.09 10.94
N ARG A 140 -1.98 1.34 10.79
CA ARG A 140 -1.14 2.46 11.16
C ARG A 140 -0.80 2.33 12.64
N ASN A 141 0.47 2.54 13.00
CA ASN A 141 0.87 2.48 14.39
C ASN A 141 0.15 3.57 15.19
N GLU A 142 -0.73 3.16 16.12
CA GLU A 142 -1.55 4.06 16.94
C GLU A 142 -0.71 5.05 17.75
N LYS A 143 0.55 4.71 18.03
CA LYS A 143 1.49 5.59 18.74
C LYS A 143 1.97 6.77 17.91
N ILE A 144 1.76 6.76 16.59
CA ILE A 144 2.17 7.86 15.72
C ILE A 144 1.03 8.89 15.69
N PRO A 145 1.28 10.17 15.98
CA PRO A 145 0.25 11.20 15.96
C PRO A 145 -0.24 11.49 14.53
N TYR A 146 -1.51 11.84 14.37
CA TYR A 146 -2.08 12.36 13.11
C TYR A 146 -1.73 13.84 12.97
N ASP A 147 -0.44 14.15 12.79
CA ASP A 147 0.06 15.51 12.60
C ASP A 147 1.35 15.52 11.76
N LEU A 148 1.94 16.71 11.57
CA LEU A 148 3.17 16.89 10.80
C LEU A 148 4.42 16.26 11.43
N ASN A 149 4.36 15.80 12.68
CA ASN A 149 5.45 15.06 13.34
C ASN A 149 5.49 13.59 12.93
N ALA A 150 4.46 13.10 12.23
CA ALA A 150 4.47 11.78 11.64
C ALA A 150 5.65 11.59 10.65
N PRO A 151 6.13 10.34 10.46
CA PRO A 151 7.17 10.04 9.49
C PRO A 151 6.82 10.48 8.07
N LEU A 152 7.86 10.67 7.25
CA LEU A 152 7.72 11.04 5.85
C LEU A 152 6.90 9.96 5.11
N GLY A 153 5.92 10.39 4.32
CA GLY A 153 5.04 9.49 3.57
C GLY A 153 4.02 8.71 4.41
N ASN A 154 3.90 8.96 5.72
CA ASN A 154 2.94 8.23 6.56
C ASN A 154 1.49 8.39 6.09
N LEU A 155 1.14 9.55 5.53
CA LEU A 155 -0.21 9.84 5.04
C LEU A 155 -0.19 10.20 3.54
N PRO A 156 -1.30 10.01 2.81
CA PRO A 156 -2.46 9.21 3.21
C PRO A 156 -2.14 7.71 3.28
N SER A 157 -2.81 6.99 4.16
CA SER A 157 -2.70 5.55 4.35
C SER A 157 -3.07 4.78 3.07
N THR A 158 -2.18 3.91 2.57
CA THR A 158 -2.43 3.08 1.38
C THR A 158 -2.81 1.64 1.71
N TYR A 159 -2.89 1.26 2.99
CA TYR A 159 -3.18 -0.11 3.42
C TYR A 159 -4.59 -0.62 3.10
N ALA A 160 -5.45 0.27 2.59
CA ALA A 160 -6.74 -0.06 2.00
C ALA A 160 -6.79 0.08 0.47
N LEU A 161 -5.65 0.32 -0.16
CA LEU A 161 -5.52 0.55 -1.60
C LEU A 161 -4.56 -0.45 -2.27
N GLY A 162 -4.11 -1.44 -1.50
CA GLY A 162 -3.38 -2.61 -1.96
C GLY A 162 -4.19 -3.41 -2.94
N GLY A 163 -3.69 -3.49 -4.17
CA GLY A 163 -4.20 -4.40 -5.17
C GLY A 163 -3.79 -5.81 -4.79
N GLY A 164 -4.45 -6.80 -5.32
CA GLY A 164 -3.71 -8.02 -5.60
C GLY A 164 -4.55 -9.00 -6.35
N ASN A 165 -3.97 -10.18 -6.54
CA ASN A 165 -4.47 -11.13 -7.51
C ASN A 165 -5.55 -11.99 -6.86
N SER A 166 -6.81 -11.67 -7.16
CA SER A 166 -7.87 -12.67 -7.02
C SER A 166 -7.62 -13.73 -8.09
N SER A 167 -7.45 -14.98 -7.67
CA SER A 167 -7.22 -16.12 -8.57
C SER A 167 -8.48 -16.56 -9.31
N HIS A 168 -9.64 -15.93 -9.06
CA HIS A 168 -10.91 -16.30 -9.68
C HIS A 168 -11.63 -15.12 -10.34
N GLU A 169 -11.95 -15.29 -11.63
CA GLU A 169 -12.88 -14.44 -12.40
C GLU A 169 -14.31 -14.43 -11.83
N TYR A 170 -14.62 -15.32 -10.88
CA TYR A 170 -15.96 -15.54 -10.33
C TYR A 170 -16.19 -14.97 -8.93
N GLU A 171 -15.22 -14.29 -8.31
CA GLU A 171 -15.46 -13.64 -7.01
C GLU A 171 -16.38 -12.41 -7.18
N PRO A 172 -17.59 -12.42 -6.56
CA PRO A 172 -18.47 -11.26 -6.55
C PRO A 172 -17.77 -10.00 -6.04
N ARG A 173 -18.34 -8.83 -6.33
CA ARG A 173 -17.93 -7.60 -5.66
C ARG A 173 -18.13 -7.80 -4.14
N ASP A 174 -17.12 -7.41 -3.35
CA ASP A 174 -17.15 -7.34 -1.87
C ASP A 174 -17.22 -8.66 -1.07
N THR A 175 -16.58 -9.74 -1.53
CA THR A 175 -16.31 -10.92 -0.68
C THR A 175 -14.98 -10.80 0.07
N GLU A 176 -14.95 -11.09 1.37
CA GLU A 176 -13.77 -11.09 2.28
C GLU A 176 -12.61 -12.00 1.79
N SER A 177 -12.91 -12.96 0.91
CA SER A 177 -11.94 -13.89 0.31
C SER A 177 -10.82 -13.20 -0.49
N THR A 178 -11.03 -11.94 -0.89
CA THR A 178 -10.02 -11.15 -1.61
C THR A 178 -8.90 -10.62 -0.68
N MET A 179 -8.97 -10.80 0.66
CA MET A 179 -7.88 -10.42 1.58
C MET A 179 -7.07 -11.60 2.14
N GLY A 180 -7.38 -12.84 1.72
CA GLY A 180 -6.73 -14.02 2.27
C GLY A 180 -7.06 -14.29 3.75
N PHE A 181 -8.11 -13.67 4.30
CA PHE A 181 -8.64 -14.07 5.60
C PHE A 181 -9.64 -15.20 5.41
N TYR A 182 -9.21 -16.39 5.83
CA TYR A 182 -9.97 -17.64 5.93
C TYR A 182 -10.25 -18.40 4.62
N GLY A 183 -9.62 -19.58 4.57
CA GLY A 183 -10.08 -20.74 3.82
C GLY A 183 -9.44 -21.97 4.44
N GLY A 184 -10.15 -22.61 5.38
CA GLY A 184 -9.69 -23.78 6.15
C GLY A 184 -9.39 -25.04 5.32
N ASP A 185 -9.52 -24.98 3.99
CA ASP A 185 -9.20 -26.09 3.10
C ASP A 185 -8.64 -25.58 1.77
N ARG A 186 -7.34 -25.79 1.57
CA ARG A 186 -6.64 -25.97 0.28
C ARG A 186 -6.58 -24.83 -0.77
N TRP A 187 -6.60 -23.56 -0.40
CA TRP A 187 -6.39 -22.49 -1.41
C TRP A 187 -5.42 -21.42 -0.88
N TYR A 188 -4.17 -21.48 -1.35
CA TYR A 188 -3.15 -20.47 -1.05
C TYR A 188 -3.27 -19.35 -2.08
N TYR A 189 -3.66 -18.17 -1.64
CA TYR A 189 -3.51 -16.97 -2.46
C TYR A 189 -2.06 -16.48 -2.39
N GLU A 190 -1.42 -16.28 -3.55
CA GLU A 190 -0.05 -15.76 -3.67
C GLU A 190 -0.05 -14.22 -3.59
N TRP A 191 -0.37 -13.66 -2.43
CA TRP A 191 -0.18 -12.23 -2.19
C TRP A 191 1.29 -11.99 -1.81
N SER A 192 1.93 -11.00 -2.43
CA SER A 192 3.17 -10.46 -1.88
C SER A 192 2.82 -9.63 -0.63
N ARG A 193 3.66 -9.64 0.41
CA ARG A 193 3.50 -8.73 1.57
C ARG A 193 3.44 -7.26 1.14
N ASP A 194 3.98 -6.97 -0.03
CA ASP A 194 4.04 -5.67 -0.66
C ASP A 194 2.64 -5.17 -1.08
N SER A 195 1.73 -6.06 -1.48
CA SER A 195 0.34 -5.71 -1.77
C SER A 195 -0.34 -5.02 -0.59
N PHE A 196 -0.04 -5.44 0.65
CA PHE A 196 -0.63 -4.85 1.86
C PHE A 196 -0.21 -3.40 2.13
N VAL A 197 0.86 -2.93 1.50
CA VAL A 197 1.33 -1.54 1.65
C VAL A 197 0.94 -0.67 0.45
N GLY A 198 0.04 -1.15 -0.42
CA GLY A 198 -0.50 -0.35 -1.51
C GLY A 198 0.42 -0.23 -2.72
N TYR A 199 1.38 -1.13 -2.90
CA TYR A 199 2.43 -0.93 -3.90
C TYR A 199 1.90 -0.86 -5.33
N GLU A 200 0.85 -1.60 -5.68
CA GLU A 200 0.31 -1.59 -7.03
C GLU A 200 -0.28 -0.23 -7.40
N LEU A 201 -0.88 0.45 -6.42
CA LEU A 201 -1.34 1.83 -6.60
C LEU A 201 -0.15 2.75 -6.83
N LEU A 202 0.88 2.65 -5.97
CA LEU A 202 2.07 3.48 -6.08
C LEU A 202 2.77 3.26 -7.43
N GLU A 203 3.03 2.01 -7.81
CA GLU A 203 3.67 1.64 -9.08
C GLU A 203 2.88 2.15 -10.29
N LYS A 204 1.55 2.05 -10.26
CA LYS A 204 0.70 2.53 -11.36
C LYS A 204 0.77 4.04 -11.55
N PHE A 205 0.67 4.81 -10.46
CA PHE A 205 0.55 6.27 -10.55
C PHE A 205 1.89 7.00 -10.43
N TYR A 206 2.95 6.33 -10.00
CA TYR A 206 4.25 6.96 -9.80
C TYR A 206 4.80 7.72 -11.02
N PRO A 207 4.78 7.16 -12.25
CA PRO A 207 5.27 7.89 -13.43
C PRO A 207 4.49 9.19 -13.68
N LEU A 208 3.19 9.20 -13.32
CA LEU A 208 2.32 10.37 -13.44
C LEU A 208 2.66 11.41 -12.37
N PHE A 209 3.01 10.99 -11.16
CA PHE A 209 3.45 11.90 -10.13
C PHE A 209 4.83 12.53 -10.44
N GLU A 210 5.77 11.76 -11.01
CA GLU A 210 7.10 12.29 -11.41
C GLU A 210 6.99 13.36 -12.50
N GLN A 211 6.21 13.13 -13.57
CA GLN A 211 6.06 14.08 -14.68
C GLN A 211 5.51 15.45 -14.25
N TRP A 212 4.65 15.48 -13.22
CA TRP A 212 4.05 16.70 -12.70
C TRP A 212 4.91 17.41 -11.64
N GLN A 213 5.99 16.78 -11.15
CA GLN A 213 6.99 17.45 -10.31
C GLN A 213 7.94 18.34 -11.13
N GLU A 214 8.13 18.02 -12.42
CA GLU A 214 9.02 18.76 -13.32
C GLU A 214 8.38 20.00 -13.98
N GLY A 215 7.15 20.35 -13.59
CA GLY A 215 6.54 21.63 -13.99
C GLY A 215 6.10 21.70 -15.45
N VAL A 216 5.58 20.61 -16.01
CA VAL A 216 4.86 20.68 -17.30
C VAL A 216 3.41 21.09 -17.02
N PRO A 217 2.94 22.24 -17.59
CA PRO A 217 1.60 22.77 -17.35
C PRO A 217 0.48 21.90 -17.90
#